data_AF-A0A4Q5TH99-F1
#
_entry.id   AF-A0A4Q5TH99-F1
#
_cell.length_a   1.000
_cell.length_b   1.000
_cell.length_c   1.000
_cell.angle_alpha   90.00
_cell.angle_beta   90.00
_cell.angle_gamma   90.00
#
_symmetry.space_group_name_H-M   'P 1'
#
loop_
_entity.id
_entity.type
_entity.pdbx_description
1 polymer ?
#
loop_
_entity_poly.entity_id
_entity_poly.type
_entity_poly.pdbx_seq_one_letter_code
_entity_poly.pdbx_strand_id
1 'polypeptide(L)'
;MATSLIDTVISLCKRRGFVYQCGEIYGGTKSAWDYGPLGTELKENIKRQWWRSMVQGRDDVVGLDSSVILPTSVWEASGHLAAFVDPLVECLSCHRRYRQDHLQEAYAEKKGLADPDAVSMSDLVCANCGTKGQWTEPRMFNGLLKTYLGPVESEEGLHYLRPETAQGIFVNFAQVMTTSRKKPPFGIGQIGKSFRNEITPGNFIFRTREFEQM
;
A
#
# COMPACT_ATOMS: atom_id res chain seq x y z
N MET A 1 27.33 15.33 1.00
CA MET A 1 26.45 15.04 2.16
C MET A 1 26.85 13.68 2.72
N ALA A 2 26.86 13.50 4.05
CA ALA A 2 27.18 12.21 4.64
C ALA A 2 26.13 11.17 4.21
N THR A 3 26.56 10.01 3.73
CA THR A 3 25.69 8.91 3.34
C THR A 3 24.89 8.46 4.56
N SER A 4 23.56 8.45 4.45
CA SER A 4 22.73 7.99 5.56
C SER A 4 22.88 6.47 5.75
N LEU A 5 22.51 5.96 6.94
CA LEU A 5 22.49 4.52 7.19
C LEU A 5 21.58 3.80 6.18
N ILE A 6 20.43 4.39 5.84
CA ILE A 6 19.50 3.81 4.88
C ILE A 6 20.10 3.77 3.47
N ASP A 7 20.81 4.80 3.03
CA ASP A 7 21.52 4.80 1.73
C ASP A 7 22.59 3.70 1.67
N THR A 8 23.28 3.46 2.78
CA THR A 8 24.28 2.40 2.90
C THR A 8 23.63 1.02 2.76
N VAL A 9 22.49 0.79 3.40
CA VAL A 9 21.72 -0.46 3.29
C VAL A 9 21.21 -0.66 1.87
N ILE A 10 20.62 0.36 1.25
CA ILE A 10 20.12 0.31 -0.15
C ILE A 10 21.27 -0.07 -1.10
N SER A 11 22.43 0.56 -0.96
CA SER A 11 23.62 0.26 -1.76
C SER A 11 24.10 -1.18 -1.58
N LEU A 12 24.07 -1.72 -0.36
CA LEU A 12 24.41 -3.10 -0.09
C LEU A 12 23.40 -4.07 -0.71
N CYS A 13 22.10 -3.83 -0.53
CA CYS A 13 21.02 -4.64 -1.09
C CYS A 13 21.17 -4.75 -2.62
N LYS A 14 21.44 -3.63 -3.30
CA LYS A 14 21.68 -3.63 -4.74
C LYS A 14 22.92 -4.44 -5.13
N ARG A 15 24.08 -4.14 -4.53
CA ARG A 15 25.35 -4.81 -4.86
C ARG A 15 25.36 -6.31 -4.58
N ARG A 16 24.58 -6.77 -3.60
CA ARG A 16 24.51 -8.18 -3.19
C ARG A 16 23.34 -8.93 -3.82
N GLY A 17 22.51 -8.28 -4.62
CA GLY A 17 21.38 -8.93 -5.29
C GLY A 17 20.20 -9.27 -4.39
N PHE A 18 19.89 -8.38 -3.44
CA PHE A 18 18.66 -8.45 -2.65
C PHE A 18 17.51 -7.68 -3.30
N VAL A 19 17.70 -6.40 -3.60
CA VAL A 19 16.62 -5.53 -4.10
C VAL A 19 17.18 -4.61 -5.18
N TYR A 20 16.45 -4.47 -6.28
CA TYR A 20 16.73 -3.61 -7.41
C TYR A 20 15.59 -2.62 -7.64
N GLN A 21 15.91 -1.46 -8.21
CA GLN A 21 14.90 -0.53 -8.67
C GLN A 21 14.14 -1.18 -9.83
N CYS A 22 12.81 -1.30 -9.72
CA CYS A 22 12.01 -1.89 -10.80
C CYS A 22 12.16 -1.07 -12.08
N GLY A 23 12.48 -1.71 -13.20
CA GLY A 23 12.66 -1.07 -14.50
C GLY A 23 13.87 -0.13 -14.57
N GLU A 24 14.96 -0.42 -13.83
CA GLU A 24 16.12 0.47 -13.69
C GLU A 24 16.70 0.97 -15.04
N ILE A 25 16.84 0.09 -16.03
CA ILE A 25 17.38 0.45 -17.35
C ILE A 25 16.46 1.39 -18.16
N TYR A 26 15.22 1.55 -17.74
CA TYR A 26 14.21 2.45 -18.34
C TYR A 26 13.95 3.69 -17.49
N GLY A 27 14.81 3.99 -16.51
CA GLY A 27 14.66 5.15 -15.62
C GLY A 27 13.88 4.87 -14.32
N GLY A 28 13.39 3.64 -14.15
CA GLY A 28 12.81 3.15 -12.91
C GLY A 28 11.34 3.53 -12.67
N THR A 29 10.56 2.60 -12.14
CA THR A 29 9.21 2.84 -11.65
C THR A 29 9.24 3.25 -10.18
N LYS A 30 8.84 4.48 -9.87
CA LYS A 30 8.80 4.98 -8.48
C LYS A 30 7.96 4.06 -7.59
N SER A 31 8.46 3.78 -6.39
CA SER A 31 7.81 2.94 -5.38
C SER A 31 7.52 1.50 -5.85
N ALA A 32 8.30 0.99 -6.80
CA ALA A 32 8.30 -0.40 -7.22
C ALA A 32 9.74 -0.96 -7.20
N TRP A 33 9.88 -2.19 -6.71
CA TRP A 33 11.19 -2.81 -6.47
C TRP A 33 11.15 -4.29 -6.84
N ASP A 34 12.22 -4.76 -7.47
CA ASP A 34 12.39 -6.16 -7.83
C ASP A 34 13.32 -6.85 -6.84
N TYR A 35 12.99 -8.07 -6.41
CA TYR A 35 13.85 -8.85 -5.52
C TYR A 35 14.83 -9.69 -6.35
N GLY A 36 16.13 -9.48 -6.14
CA GLY A 36 17.20 -10.24 -6.82
C GLY A 36 17.35 -11.67 -6.30
N PRO A 37 18.39 -12.41 -6.71
CA PRO A 37 18.56 -13.81 -6.33
C PRO A 37 18.55 -14.05 -4.82
N LEU A 38 19.36 -13.31 -4.05
CA LEU A 38 19.41 -13.46 -2.59
C LEU A 38 18.16 -12.90 -1.90
N GLY A 39 17.56 -11.85 -2.47
CA GLY A 39 16.33 -11.26 -1.94
C GLY A 39 15.14 -12.19 -2.09
N THR A 40 15.06 -12.91 -3.21
CA THR A 40 14.03 -13.91 -3.48
C THR A 40 14.12 -15.06 -2.48
N GLU A 41 15.32 -15.61 -2.27
CA GLU A 41 15.53 -16.67 -1.28
C GLU A 41 15.21 -16.21 0.14
N LEU A 42 15.66 -15.01 0.53
CA LEU A 42 15.34 -14.45 1.85
C LEU A 42 13.82 -14.29 2.05
N LYS A 43 13.16 -13.68 1.07
CA LYS A 43 11.71 -13.45 1.10
C LYS A 43 10.93 -14.76 1.16
N GLU A 44 11.34 -15.76 0.39
CA GLU A 44 10.73 -17.09 0.41
C GLU A 44 10.93 -17.79 1.75
N ASN A 45 12.11 -17.71 2.35
CA ASN A 45 12.38 -18.25 3.67
C ASN A 45 11.51 -17.60 4.76
N ILE A 46 11.32 -16.29 4.70
CA ILE A 46 10.43 -15.57 5.63
C ILE A 46 8.98 -16.05 5.48
N LYS A 47 8.46 -16.12 4.25
CA LYS A 47 7.09 -16.60 3.98
C LYS A 47 6.88 -18.03 4.48
N ARG A 48 7.81 -18.94 4.18
CA ARG A 48 7.75 -20.35 4.62
C ARG A 48 7.75 -20.45 6.13
N GLN A 49 8.63 -19.70 6.80
CA GLN A 49 8.70 -19.71 8.25
C GLN A 49 7.41 -19.16 8.90
N TRP A 50 6.86 -18.08 8.33
CA TRP A 50 5.57 -17.54 8.77
C TRP A 50 4.44 -18.56 8.58
N TRP A 51 4.34 -19.16 7.38
CA TRP A 51 3.29 -20.14 7.07
C TRP A 51 3.37 -21.37 7.98
N ARG A 52 4.59 -21.87 8.21
CA ARG A 52 4.83 -22.96 9.14
C ARG A 52 4.40 -22.61 10.56
N SER A 53 4.71 -21.40 11.04
CA SER A 53 4.39 -20.99 12.41
C SER A 53 2.92 -20.65 12.62
N MET A 54 2.29 -19.94 11.67
CA MET A 54 0.97 -19.35 11.83
C MET A 54 -0.15 -20.22 11.28
N VAL A 55 0.14 -21.07 10.28
CA VAL A 55 -0.88 -21.91 9.64
C VAL A 55 -0.64 -23.38 9.95
N GLN A 56 0.52 -23.93 9.63
CA GLN A 56 0.76 -25.38 9.78
C GLN A 56 0.98 -25.81 11.24
N GLY A 57 1.59 -24.95 12.06
CA GLY A 57 1.88 -25.22 13.47
C GLY A 57 0.70 -25.01 14.41
N ARG A 58 -0.46 -24.60 13.87
CA ARG A 58 -1.65 -24.25 14.63
C ARG A 58 -2.84 -25.10 14.19
N ASP A 59 -3.44 -25.81 15.13
CA ASP A 59 -4.63 -26.62 14.86
C ASP A 59 -5.89 -25.77 14.61
N ASP A 60 -5.86 -24.48 14.91
CA ASP A 60 -6.99 -23.55 14.79
C ASP A 60 -6.90 -22.62 13.57
N VAL A 61 -5.90 -22.78 12.69
CA VAL A 61 -5.74 -21.94 11.48
C VAL A 61 -5.71 -22.81 10.23
N VAL A 62 -6.37 -22.35 9.17
CA VAL A 62 -6.37 -22.99 7.84
C VAL A 62 -5.90 -22.03 6.76
N GLY A 63 -5.35 -22.56 5.66
CA GLY A 63 -4.84 -21.75 4.56
C GLY A 63 -5.89 -21.40 3.52
N LEU A 64 -5.76 -20.22 2.91
CA LEU A 64 -6.49 -19.78 1.72
C LEU A 64 -5.55 -19.03 0.76
N ASP A 65 -5.83 -19.14 -0.54
CA ASP A 65 -5.25 -18.27 -1.57
C ASP A 65 -6.38 -17.72 -2.44
N SER A 66 -6.77 -16.46 -2.20
CA SER A 66 -7.82 -15.80 -2.96
C SER A 66 -7.25 -15.05 -4.18
N SER A 67 -8.10 -14.82 -5.18
CA SER A 67 -7.79 -13.96 -6.33
C SER A 67 -7.37 -12.53 -5.92
N VAL A 68 -6.54 -11.90 -6.76
CA VAL A 68 -6.15 -10.48 -6.64
C VAL A 68 -7.28 -9.55 -7.08
N ILE A 69 -8.00 -9.93 -8.13
CA ILE A 69 -9.15 -9.18 -8.65
C ILE A 69 -10.40 -9.84 -8.09
N LEU A 70 -11.13 -9.10 -7.25
CA LEU A 70 -12.41 -9.49 -6.68
C LEU A 70 -13.53 -8.67 -7.35
N PRO A 71 -14.79 -9.14 -7.31
CA PRO A 71 -15.93 -8.35 -7.77
C PRO A 71 -15.98 -6.98 -7.10
N THR A 72 -16.29 -5.94 -7.87
CA THR A 72 -16.30 -4.55 -7.37
C THR A 72 -17.22 -4.33 -6.17
N SER A 73 -18.32 -5.08 -6.09
CA SER A 73 -19.24 -5.06 -4.95
C SER A 73 -18.59 -5.42 -3.61
N VAL A 74 -17.50 -6.18 -3.60
CA VAL A 74 -16.73 -6.49 -2.38
C VAL A 74 -16.07 -5.22 -1.83
N TRP A 75 -15.52 -4.38 -2.70
CA TRP A 75 -14.87 -3.12 -2.32
C TRP A 75 -15.87 -2.04 -1.93
N GLU A 76 -17.06 -2.08 -2.50
CA GLU A 76 -18.19 -1.24 -2.10
C GLU A 76 -18.67 -1.62 -0.70
N ALA A 77 -18.99 -2.90 -0.48
CA ALA A 77 -19.50 -3.41 0.80
C ALA A 77 -18.51 -3.24 1.96
N SER A 78 -17.20 -3.35 1.67
CA SER A 78 -16.14 -3.10 2.67
C SER A 78 -15.81 -1.62 2.87
N GLY A 79 -16.43 -0.70 2.13
CA GLY A 79 -16.23 0.74 2.24
C GLY A 79 -14.95 1.27 1.58
N HIS A 80 -14.13 0.42 0.96
CA HIS A 80 -12.89 0.84 0.30
C HIS A 80 -13.11 1.86 -0.82
N LEU A 81 -14.23 1.78 -1.55
CA LEU A 81 -14.52 2.76 -2.60
C LEU A 81 -14.73 4.18 -2.06
N ALA A 82 -15.28 4.31 -0.84
CA ALA A 82 -15.62 5.59 -0.23
C ALA A 82 -14.53 6.11 0.74
N ALA A 83 -13.96 5.23 1.56
CA ALA A 83 -13.06 5.59 2.63
C ALA A 83 -11.57 5.53 2.25
N PHE A 84 -11.22 4.85 1.16
CA PHE A 84 -9.82 4.71 0.73
C PHE A 84 -9.40 5.86 -0.19
N VAL A 85 -9.74 7.08 0.22
CA VAL A 85 -9.58 8.30 -0.59
C VAL A 85 -8.89 9.37 0.25
N ASP A 86 -7.72 9.80 -0.22
CA ASP A 86 -6.90 10.81 0.46
C ASP A 86 -7.04 12.18 -0.23
N PRO A 87 -7.16 13.29 0.52
CA PRO A 87 -7.15 14.63 -0.05
C PRO A 87 -5.71 15.01 -0.45
N LEU A 88 -5.50 15.24 -1.75
CA LEU A 88 -4.19 15.63 -2.28
C LEU A 88 -4.15 17.09 -2.71
N VAL A 89 -3.05 17.74 -2.34
CA VAL A 89 -2.68 19.08 -2.78
C VAL A 89 -1.31 19.09 -3.45
N GLU A 90 -1.10 20.01 -4.38
CA GLU A 90 0.18 20.24 -5.05
C GLU A 90 0.68 21.65 -4.73
N CYS A 91 1.96 21.78 -4.39
CA CYS A 91 2.59 23.09 -4.23
C CYS A 91 2.73 23.76 -5.60
N LEU A 92 2.14 24.94 -5.77
CA LEU A 92 2.17 25.68 -7.05
C LEU A 92 3.57 26.18 -7.45
N SER A 93 4.53 26.17 -6.51
CA SER A 93 5.91 26.62 -6.78
C SER A 93 6.84 25.48 -7.19
N CYS A 94 6.77 24.32 -6.53
CA CYS A 94 7.70 23.21 -6.78
C CYS A 94 7.03 21.94 -7.34
N HIS A 95 5.72 21.98 -7.58
CA HIS A 95 4.91 20.89 -8.14
C HIS A 95 4.97 19.57 -7.36
N ARG A 96 5.40 19.63 -6.09
CA ARG A 96 5.45 18.46 -5.22
C ARG A 96 4.08 18.27 -4.57
N ARG A 97 3.63 17.02 -4.57
CA ARG A 97 2.32 16.62 -4.05
C ARG A 97 2.43 16.14 -2.61
N TYR A 98 1.42 16.46 -1.84
CA TYR A 98 1.32 16.11 -0.43
C TYR A 98 -0.12 15.73 -0.10
N ARG A 99 -0.22 14.85 0.89
CA ARG A 99 -1.46 14.60 1.61
C ARG A 99 -1.82 15.81 2.46
N GLN A 100 -3.02 16.35 2.24
CA GLN A 100 -3.47 17.59 2.88
C GLN A 100 -3.55 17.42 4.39
N ASP A 101 -4.19 16.34 4.82
CA ASP A 101 -4.34 15.96 6.23
C ASP A 101 -3.00 15.87 6.95
N HIS A 102 -1.99 15.22 6.35
CA HIS A 102 -0.65 15.17 6.94
C HIS A 102 0.01 16.55 7.11
N LEU A 103 -0.22 17.48 6.18
CA LEU A 103 0.30 18.85 6.30
C LEU A 103 -0.41 19.61 7.43
N GLN A 104 -1.71 19.42 7.55
CA GLN A 104 -2.55 20.02 8.58
C GLN A 104 -2.20 19.46 9.97
N GLU A 105 -2.06 18.14 10.11
CA GLU A 105 -1.63 17.45 11.33
C GLU A 105 -0.25 17.92 11.79
N ALA A 106 0.75 17.96 10.90
CA ALA A 106 2.10 18.40 11.24
C ALA A 106 2.13 19.87 11.69
N TYR A 107 1.28 20.72 11.12
CA TYR A 107 1.15 22.11 11.54
C TYR A 107 0.43 22.23 12.88
N ALA A 108 -0.66 21.50 13.08
CA ALA A 108 -1.43 21.47 14.31
C ALA A 108 -0.60 21.00 15.49
N GLU A 109 0.17 19.91 15.32
CA GLU A 109 1.11 19.39 16.34
C GLU A 109 2.15 20.45 16.72
N LYS A 110 2.76 21.11 15.73
CA LYS A 110 3.75 22.17 15.96
C LYS A 110 3.16 23.41 16.67
N LYS A 111 1.86 23.66 16.51
CA LYS A 111 1.16 24.82 17.09
C LYS A 111 0.34 24.48 18.34
N GLY A 112 0.25 23.21 18.72
CA GLY A 112 -0.59 22.75 19.83
C GLY A 112 -2.09 22.94 19.57
N LEU A 113 -2.54 22.85 18.32
CA LEU A 113 -3.96 22.94 17.97
C LEU A 113 -4.64 21.59 18.17
N ALA A 114 -5.85 21.62 18.74
CA ALA A 114 -6.62 20.40 19.04
C ALA A 114 -7.28 19.78 17.80
N ASP A 115 -7.58 20.59 16.78
CA ASP A 115 -8.25 20.17 15.56
C ASP A 115 -7.35 20.44 14.34
N PRO A 116 -6.74 19.40 13.74
CA PRO A 116 -5.96 19.52 12.52
C PRO A 116 -6.77 20.04 11.31
N ASP A 117 -8.04 19.63 11.17
CA ASP A 117 -8.82 19.90 9.97
C ASP A 117 -9.22 21.39 9.86
N ALA A 118 -9.22 22.11 10.99
CA ALA A 118 -9.43 23.55 11.06
C ALA A 118 -8.25 24.39 10.52
N VAL A 119 -7.09 23.78 10.25
CA VAL A 119 -5.90 24.50 9.76
C VAL A 119 -6.10 24.92 8.29
N SER A 120 -6.06 26.23 8.02
CA SER A 120 -6.16 26.75 6.65
C SER A 120 -4.92 26.41 5.82
N MET A 121 -5.13 25.99 4.57
CA MET A 121 -4.05 25.76 3.60
C MET A 121 -3.17 26.99 3.36
N SER A 122 -3.72 28.19 3.55
CA SER A 122 -2.98 29.45 3.41
C SER A 122 -1.87 29.61 4.45
N ASP A 123 -1.98 28.94 5.60
CA ASP A 123 -0.98 28.97 6.66
C ASP A 123 0.13 27.93 6.52
N LEU A 124 -0.10 26.91 5.68
CA LEU A 124 0.83 25.82 5.49
C LEU A 124 2.00 26.22 4.59
N VAL A 125 3.20 25.83 5.02
CA VAL A 125 4.46 26.08 4.31
C VAL A 125 4.91 24.78 3.64
N CYS A 126 5.27 24.85 2.37
CA CYS A 126 5.83 23.72 1.65
C CYS A 126 7.18 23.31 2.25
N ALA A 127 7.26 22.07 2.77
CA ALA A 127 8.47 21.54 3.40
C ALA A 127 9.68 21.44 2.43
N ASN A 128 9.44 21.45 1.11
CA ASN A 128 10.48 21.31 0.10
C ASN A 128 11.05 22.64 -0.38
N CYS A 129 10.23 23.67 -0.58
CA CYS A 129 10.67 24.96 -1.17
C CYS A 129 10.39 26.19 -0.29
N GLY A 130 9.72 26.03 0.86
CA GLY A 130 9.43 27.12 1.78
C GLY A 130 8.30 28.06 1.34
N THR A 131 7.66 27.83 0.19
CA THR A 131 6.51 28.63 -0.26
C THR A 131 5.33 28.45 0.69
N LYS A 132 4.77 29.56 1.19
CA LYS A 132 3.61 29.57 2.09
C LYS A 132 2.31 29.76 1.30
N GLY A 133 1.30 28.94 1.60
CA GLY A 133 -0.09 29.17 1.19
C GLY A 133 -0.40 29.04 -0.31
N GLN A 134 0.54 28.56 -1.12
CA GLN A 134 0.38 28.40 -2.57
C GLN A 134 0.18 26.93 -2.93
N TRP A 135 -1.06 26.46 -2.77
CA TRP A 135 -1.48 25.07 -2.98
C TRP A 135 -2.60 25.01 -4.02
N THR A 136 -2.70 23.91 -4.77
CA THR A 136 -3.88 23.62 -5.59
C THR A 136 -5.09 23.29 -4.71
N GLU A 137 -6.29 23.39 -5.29
CA GLU A 137 -7.50 22.82 -4.69
C GLU A 137 -7.31 21.33 -4.39
N PRO A 138 -7.79 20.84 -3.23
CA PRO A 138 -7.70 19.43 -2.86
C PRO A 138 -8.40 18.55 -3.90
N ARG A 139 -7.69 17.54 -4.38
CA ARG A 139 -8.26 16.50 -5.23
C ARG A 139 -8.31 15.20 -4.46
N MET A 140 -9.48 14.60 -4.42
CA MET A 140 -9.71 13.29 -3.82
C MET A 140 -9.02 12.21 -4.66
N PHE A 141 -8.07 11.52 -4.06
CA PHE A 141 -7.30 10.48 -4.73
C PHE A 141 -7.60 9.13 -4.11
N ASN A 142 -8.14 8.20 -4.91
CA ASN A 142 -8.42 6.85 -4.46
C ASN A 142 -7.13 6.01 -4.46
N GLY A 143 -6.81 5.41 -3.31
CA GLY A 143 -5.65 4.54 -3.13
C GLY A 143 -5.76 3.18 -3.82
N LEU A 144 -6.91 2.84 -4.39
CA LEU A 144 -7.11 1.61 -5.16
C LEU A 144 -6.56 1.76 -6.59
N LEU A 145 -5.88 0.73 -7.07
CA LEU A 145 -5.50 0.64 -8.48
C LEU A 145 -6.67 0.07 -9.28
N LYS A 146 -7.10 0.83 -10.28
CA LYS A 146 -8.16 0.44 -11.22
C LYS A 146 -7.59 -0.44 -12.33
N THR A 147 -8.39 -1.37 -12.80
CA THR A 147 -8.16 -2.17 -14.00
C THR A 147 -9.50 -2.41 -14.70
N TYR A 148 -9.47 -2.77 -15.97
CA TYR A 148 -10.67 -3.08 -16.74
C TYR A 148 -10.62 -4.54 -17.19
N LEU A 149 -11.69 -5.29 -16.91
CA LEU A 149 -11.88 -6.65 -17.40
C LEU A 149 -12.79 -6.62 -18.62
N GLY A 150 -12.37 -7.28 -19.70
CA GLY A 150 -13.12 -7.36 -20.95
C GLY A 150 -12.32 -6.86 -22.14
N PRO A 151 -12.86 -7.02 -23.37
CA PRO A 151 -12.19 -6.62 -24.60
C PRO A 151 -12.12 -5.10 -24.81
N VAL A 152 -12.97 -4.35 -24.10
CA VAL A 152 -13.06 -2.89 -24.18
C VAL A 152 -13.01 -2.32 -22.77
N GLU A 153 -12.27 -1.23 -22.59
CA GLU A 153 -12.30 -0.46 -21.34
C GLU A 153 -13.67 0.20 -21.19
N SER A 154 -14.50 -0.32 -20.29
CA SER A 154 -15.85 0.18 -19.99
C SER A 154 -16.07 0.28 -18.48
N GLU A 155 -17.01 1.11 -18.06
CA GLU A 155 -17.42 1.19 -16.65
C GLU A 155 -17.95 -0.16 -16.12
N GLU A 156 -18.60 -0.96 -16.97
CA GLU A 156 -19.04 -2.32 -16.63
C GLU A 156 -17.85 -3.26 -16.36
N GLY A 157 -16.74 -3.05 -17.07
CA GLY A 157 -15.49 -3.77 -16.89
C GLY A 157 -14.65 -3.26 -15.72
N LEU A 158 -15.02 -2.18 -15.03
CA LEU A 158 -14.20 -1.56 -13.98
C LEU A 158 -14.05 -2.49 -12.77
N HIS A 159 -12.80 -2.84 -12.48
CA HIS A 159 -12.38 -3.65 -11.35
C HIS A 159 -11.17 -3.00 -10.66
N TYR A 160 -10.77 -3.60 -9.54
CA TYR A 160 -9.68 -3.08 -8.72
C TYR A 160 -8.71 -4.21 -8.38
N LEU A 161 -7.42 -3.87 -8.33
CA LEU A 161 -6.43 -4.71 -7.68
C LEU A 161 -6.60 -4.58 -6.17
N ARG A 162 -6.69 -5.70 -5.45
CA ARG A 162 -6.94 -5.67 -4.00
C ARG A 162 -5.91 -4.83 -3.22
N PRO A 163 -6.34 -3.94 -2.31
CA PRO A 163 -5.45 -3.19 -1.42
C PRO A 163 -5.00 -3.97 -0.19
N GLU A 164 -5.65 -5.11 0.06
CA GLU A 164 -5.39 -6.02 1.16
C GLU A 164 -5.82 -7.47 0.82
N THR A 165 -5.32 -8.44 1.59
CA THR A 165 -5.69 -9.87 1.45
C THR A 165 -6.97 -10.25 2.20
N ALA A 166 -7.41 -9.46 3.18
CA ALA A 166 -8.47 -9.82 4.13
C ALA A 166 -9.84 -10.06 3.47
N GLN A 167 -10.24 -9.25 2.49
CA GLN A 167 -11.55 -9.41 1.85
C GLN A 167 -11.73 -10.78 1.18
N GLY A 168 -10.64 -11.35 0.63
CA GLY A 168 -10.64 -12.70 0.08
C GLY A 168 -10.98 -13.78 1.10
N ILE A 169 -10.56 -13.59 2.35
CA ILE A 169 -10.88 -14.45 3.49
C ILE A 169 -12.36 -14.31 3.85
N PHE A 170 -12.87 -13.09 3.98
CA PHE A 170 -14.24 -12.84 4.41
C PHE A 170 -15.27 -13.44 3.44
N VAL A 171 -15.08 -13.26 2.12
CA VAL A 171 -16.01 -13.81 1.13
C VAL A 171 -16.01 -15.34 1.06
N ASN A 172 -14.92 -15.99 1.51
CA ASN A 172 -14.80 -17.45 1.52
C ASN A 172 -15.07 -18.08 2.91
N PHE A 173 -15.38 -17.29 3.94
CA PHE A 173 -15.49 -17.76 5.32
C PHE A 173 -16.40 -18.99 5.47
N ALA A 174 -17.62 -18.93 4.89
CA ALA A 174 -18.59 -20.03 4.99
C ALA A 174 -18.11 -21.31 4.29
N GLN A 175 -17.45 -21.18 3.14
CA GLN A 175 -16.89 -22.33 2.41
C GLN A 175 -15.76 -22.97 3.22
N VAL A 176 -14.82 -22.15 3.70
CA VAL A 176 -13.67 -22.63 4.48
C VAL A 176 -14.12 -23.28 5.79
N MET A 177 -15.06 -22.68 6.51
CA MET A 177 -15.63 -23.26 7.74
C MET A 177 -16.23 -24.65 7.48
N THR A 178 -16.99 -24.79 6.39
CA THR A 178 -17.66 -26.03 6.01
C THR A 178 -16.67 -27.12 5.61
N THR A 179 -15.73 -26.81 4.70
CA THR A 179 -14.79 -27.81 4.15
C THR A 179 -13.72 -28.20 5.15
N SER A 180 -13.28 -27.27 6.01
CA SER A 180 -12.28 -27.52 7.05
C SER A 180 -12.88 -28.07 8.34
N ARG A 181 -14.21 -28.18 8.43
CA ARG A 181 -14.96 -28.64 9.60
C ARG A 181 -14.57 -27.91 10.91
N LYS A 182 -14.26 -26.62 10.80
CA LYS A 182 -13.90 -25.77 11.95
C LYS A 182 -15.16 -25.17 12.57
N LYS A 183 -15.09 -24.87 13.86
CA LYS A 183 -16.08 -24.05 14.57
C LYS A 183 -15.36 -22.81 15.11
N PRO A 184 -15.99 -21.63 15.11
CA PRO A 184 -15.42 -20.47 15.76
C PRO A 184 -15.07 -20.73 17.25
N PRO A 185 -13.95 -20.22 17.76
CA PRO A 185 -12.95 -19.43 17.03
C PRO A 185 -11.99 -20.31 16.19
N PHE A 186 -11.71 -19.88 14.96
CA PHE A 186 -10.63 -20.40 14.11
C PHE A 186 -10.14 -19.28 13.20
N GLY A 187 -8.91 -19.38 12.68
CA GLY A 187 -8.30 -18.44 11.77
C GLY A 187 -8.22 -18.95 10.34
N ILE A 188 -8.09 -18.03 9.39
CA ILE A 188 -7.77 -18.32 7.99
C ILE A 188 -6.56 -17.46 7.63
N GLY A 189 -5.44 -18.09 7.28
CA GLY A 189 -4.21 -17.41 6.88
C GLY A 189 -4.09 -17.34 5.36
N GLN A 190 -3.57 -16.22 4.85
CA GLN A 190 -3.35 -16.01 3.42
C GLN A 190 -2.07 -15.20 3.19
N ILE A 191 -1.19 -15.71 2.34
CA ILE A 191 -0.06 -14.94 1.82
C ILE A 191 -0.38 -14.50 0.39
N GLY A 192 -0.21 -13.23 0.08
CA GLY A 192 -0.44 -12.78 -1.29
C GLY A 192 -0.10 -11.32 -1.55
N LYS A 193 -0.10 -10.97 -2.84
CA LYS A 193 0.14 -9.59 -3.29
C LYS A 193 -1.03 -8.68 -2.97
N SER A 194 -0.73 -7.43 -2.62
CA SER A 194 -1.67 -6.33 -2.42
C SER A 194 -1.12 -5.06 -3.04
N PHE A 195 -2.02 -4.15 -3.41
CA PHE A 195 -1.71 -3.00 -4.24
C PHE A 195 -2.27 -1.72 -3.66
N ARG A 196 -1.40 -0.72 -3.44
CA ARG A 196 -1.82 0.60 -2.96
C ARG A 196 -1.23 1.64 -3.88
N ASN A 197 -2.06 2.55 -4.36
CA ASN A 197 -1.65 3.62 -5.26
C ASN A 197 -0.90 4.73 -4.49
N GLU A 198 0.20 4.37 -3.83
CA GLU A 198 0.95 5.25 -2.94
C GLU A 198 1.46 6.49 -3.69
N ILE A 199 1.21 7.66 -3.08
CA ILE A 199 1.50 8.96 -3.65
C ILE A 199 2.85 9.47 -3.18
N THR A 200 3.24 9.14 -1.94
CA THR A 200 4.47 9.65 -1.33
C THR A 200 5.60 8.64 -1.53
N PRO A 201 6.49 8.85 -2.52
CA PRO A 201 7.70 8.05 -2.64
C PRO A 201 8.64 8.36 -1.46
N GLY A 202 9.05 7.34 -0.73
CA GLY A 202 10.02 7.51 0.35
C GLY A 202 10.36 6.21 1.06
N ASN A 203 11.60 6.12 1.54
CA ASN A 203 12.10 5.04 2.39
C ASN A 203 12.09 3.65 1.73
N PHE A 204 12.69 3.50 0.54
CA PHE A 204 13.01 2.18 -0.04
C PHE A 204 11.79 1.23 -0.12
N ILE A 205 11.89 0.01 0.42
CA ILE A 205 10.81 -0.99 0.42
C ILE A 205 9.71 -0.74 1.46
N PHE A 206 9.77 0.35 2.24
CA PHE A 206 8.75 0.67 3.27
C PHE A 206 7.48 1.30 2.68
N ARG A 207 7.56 1.92 1.50
CA ARG A 207 6.40 2.49 0.80
C ARG A 207 6.43 2.08 -0.66
N THR A 208 5.69 1.01 -0.99
CA THR A 208 5.62 0.45 -2.34
C THR A 208 4.19 0.37 -2.83
N ARG A 209 4.02 0.37 -4.16
CA ARG A 209 2.70 0.23 -4.78
C ARG A 209 2.22 -1.21 -4.89
N GLU A 210 3.17 -2.13 -4.91
CA GLU A 210 2.96 -3.56 -4.92
C GLU A 210 3.81 -4.16 -3.78
N PHE A 211 3.19 -4.99 -2.95
CA PHE A 211 3.86 -5.70 -1.86
C PHE A 211 3.11 -6.99 -1.54
N GLU A 212 3.70 -7.84 -0.70
CA GLU A 212 3.06 -9.05 -0.19
C GLU A 212 2.69 -8.88 1.27
N GLN A 213 1.53 -9.41 1.64
CA GLN A 213 1.04 -9.50 3.00
C GLN A 213 0.92 -10.96 3.40
N MET A 214 0.99 -11.21 4.71
CA MET A 214 0.83 -12.51 5.35
C MET A 214 -0.12 -12.35 6.53
#